data_AF-A0A6D0INL7-F1
#
_entry.id   AF-A0A6D0INL7-F1
#
_cell.length_a   1.000
_cell.length_b   1.000
_cell.length_c   1.000
_cell.angle_alpha   90.00
_cell.angle_beta   90.00
_cell.angle_gamma   90.00
#
_symmetry.space_group_name_H-M   'P 1'
#
loop_
_entity.id
_entity.type
_entity.pdbx_description
1 polymer ?
#
loop_
_entity_poly.entity_id
_entity_poly.type
_entity_poly.pdbx_seq_one_letter_code
_entity_poly.pdbx_strand_id
1 'polypeptide(L)'
;WYVRNKDGGMVPFSAFATSRWETGSPRLERYNGYSAVEIVGEAAPGVSTGTAMDIMESLVKLLPNGFGLEWTAMSYQERLSGAQAPALYAISLLVVFLCLAALYESWSVPFSVMLVVPLGVIGALLATWMRGLENDVYFQVGLLTVIGLSAKNAILIVEFANEMNQKGHDLFE
;
A
#
# COMPACT_ATOMS: atom_id res chain seq x y z
N TRP A 1 15.30 16.45 55.49
CA TRP A 1 16.46 17.23 55.03
C TRP A 1 16.35 18.66 55.55
N TYR A 2 17.47 19.35 55.77
CA TYR A 2 17.52 20.71 56.31
C TYR A 2 18.26 21.63 55.35
N VAL A 3 17.82 22.87 55.24
CA VAL A 3 18.45 23.91 54.42
C VAL A 3 18.90 25.05 55.33
N ARG A 4 20.06 25.64 55.04
CA ARG A 4 20.61 26.75 55.83
C ARG A 4 19.95 28.08 55.41
N ASN A 5 19.42 28.83 56.36
CA ASN A 5 18.87 30.18 56.15
C ASN A 5 20.00 31.23 56.15
N LYS A 6 19.70 32.46 55.69
CA LYS A 6 20.59 33.63 55.65
C LYS A 6 21.27 33.92 57.00
N ASP A 7 20.57 33.64 58.10
CA ASP A 7 21.05 33.87 59.47
C ASP A 7 21.85 32.66 60.02
N GLY A 8 22.24 31.71 59.16
CA GLY A 8 23.07 30.55 59.50
C GLY A 8 22.34 29.37 60.14
N GLY A 9 21.08 29.55 60.54
CA GLY A 9 20.23 28.50 61.14
C GLY A 9 19.77 27.43 60.14
N MET A 10 19.52 26.22 60.64
CA MET A 10 19.03 25.10 59.83
C MET A 10 17.50 25.01 59.90
N VAL A 11 16.84 25.04 58.74
CA VAL A 11 15.37 24.99 58.64
C VAL A 11 14.94 23.65 58.01
N PRO A 12 14.04 22.88 58.63
CA PRO A 12 13.53 21.63 58.05
C PRO A 12 12.64 21.90 56.83
N PHE A 13 12.68 21.00 55.83
CA PHE A 13 11.89 21.13 54.60
C PHE A 13 10.37 21.23 54.83
N SER A 14 9.87 20.61 55.90
CA SER A 14 8.45 20.67 56.30
C SER A 14 8.00 22.05 56.78
N ALA A 15 8.93 22.98 57.10
CA ALA A 15 8.58 24.32 57.55
C ALA A 15 8.10 25.24 56.40
N PHE A 16 8.34 24.87 55.14
CA PHE A 16 8.03 25.69 53.97
C PHE A 16 7.56 24.92 52.73
N ALA A 17 7.45 23.58 52.78
CA ALA A 17 6.96 22.76 51.68
C ALA A 17 5.84 21.82 52.15
N THR A 18 4.89 21.55 51.26
CA THR A 18 3.83 20.54 51.44
C THR A 18 3.91 19.52 50.31
N SER A 19 3.61 18.25 50.60
CA SER A 19 3.54 17.19 49.60
C SER A 19 2.11 16.67 49.47
N ARG A 20 1.74 16.32 48.25
CA ARG A 20 0.51 15.59 47.93
C ARG A 20 0.79 14.65 46.77
N TRP A 21 0.06 13.56 46.70
CA TRP A 21 0.10 12.68 45.54
C TRP A 21 -0.67 13.32 44.39
N GLU A 22 -0.04 13.36 43.22
CA GLU A 22 -0.66 13.78 41.97
C GLU A 22 -0.35 12.76 40.88
N THR A 23 -1.23 12.67 39.89
CA THR A 23 -1.00 11.88 38.70
C THR A 23 -0.52 12.79 37.58
N GLY A 24 0.60 12.43 36.96
CA GLY A 24 1.12 13.08 35.76
C GLY A 24 1.54 12.02 34.75
N SER A 25 1.53 12.37 33.47
CA SER A 25 2.03 11.45 32.45
C SER A 25 3.55 11.28 32.60
N PRO A 26 4.07 10.04 32.71
CA PRO A 26 5.51 9.80 32.73
C PRO A 26 6.16 10.06 31.36
N ARG A 27 5.37 10.11 30.28
CA ARG A 27 5.82 10.33 28.92
C ARG A 27 4.82 11.19 28.15
N LEU A 28 5.29 12.28 27.57
CA LEU A 28 4.50 13.11 26.67
C LEU A 28 5.00 12.86 25.25
N GLU A 29 4.12 12.35 24.40
CA GLU A 29 4.42 12.10 22.99
C GLU A 29 3.90 13.25 22.13
N ARG A 30 4.62 13.50 21.05
CA ARG A 30 4.26 14.51 20.07
C ARG A 30 4.49 13.99 18.67
N TYR A 31 3.60 14.35 17.76
CA TYR A 31 3.72 14.06 16.34
C TYR A 31 3.53 15.35 15.56
N ASN A 32 4.45 15.66 14.64
CA ASN A 32 4.47 16.90 13.86
C ASN A 32 4.27 18.19 14.68
N GLY A 33 4.81 18.21 15.90
CA GLY A 33 4.72 19.35 16.82
C GLY A 33 3.42 19.43 17.63
N TYR A 34 2.44 18.55 17.43
CA TYR A 34 1.21 18.47 18.21
C TYR A 34 1.30 17.40 19.31
N SER A 35 0.55 17.55 20.40
CA SER A 35 0.43 16.50 21.42
C SER A 35 -0.27 15.29 20.80
N ALA A 36 0.34 14.13 20.87
CA ALA A 36 -0.15 12.92 20.22
C ALA A 36 0.04 11.70 21.12
N VAL A 37 -0.61 10.60 20.76
CA VAL A 37 -0.41 9.29 21.37
C VAL A 37 -0.26 8.29 20.24
N GLU A 38 0.78 7.47 20.28
CA GLU A 38 0.96 6.40 19.31
C GLU A 38 0.00 5.23 19.61
N ILE A 39 -0.69 4.75 18.58
CA ILE A 39 -1.54 3.55 18.64
C ILE A 39 -1.01 2.57 17.59
N VAL A 40 -0.69 1.36 18.05
CA VAL A 40 -0.22 0.26 17.20
C VAL A 40 -1.26 -0.84 17.21
N GLY A 41 -1.49 -1.46 16.06
CA GLY A 41 -2.41 -2.59 15.91
C GLY A 41 -2.18 -3.29 14.59
N GLU A 42 -2.79 -4.46 14.46
CA GLU A 42 -2.75 -5.30 13.27
C GLU A 42 -4.18 -5.54 12.76
N ALA A 43 -4.31 -5.80 11.46
CA ALA A 43 -5.60 -6.18 10.89
C ALA A 43 -6.04 -7.55 11.42
N ALA A 44 -7.35 -7.74 11.58
CA ALA A 44 -7.90 -9.04 11.93
C ALA A 44 -7.59 -10.08 10.83
N PRO A 45 -7.48 -11.38 11.17
CA PRO A 45 -7.22 -12.42 10.17
C PRO A 45 -8.23 -12.39 9.02
N GLY A 46 -7.73 -12.39 7.77
CA GLY A 46 -8.56 -12.31 6.56
C GLY A 46 -9.03 -10.91 6.17
N VAL A 47 -8.64 -9.87 6.92
CA VAL A 47 -8.93 -8.47 6.60
C VAL A 47 -7.67 -7.78 6.10
N SER A 48 -7.79 -6.96 5.05
CA SER A 48 -6.64 -6.21 4.54
C SER A 48 -6.25 -5.09 5.51
N THR A 49 -4.96 -4.77 5.53
CA THR A 49 -4.38 -3.63 6.27
C THR A 49 -5.06 -2.32 5.87
N GLY A 50 -5.28 -2.08 4.57
CA GLY A 50 -6.02 -0.91 4.08
C GLY A 50 -7.45 -0.81 4.65
N THR A 51 -8.17 -1.94 4.76
CA THR A 51 -9.50 -1.96 5.38
C THR A 51 -9.43 -1.58 6.87
N ALA A 52 -8.45 -2.10 7.61
CA ALA A 52 -8.26 -1.75 9.01
C ALA A 52 -7.94 -0.25 9.17
N MET A 53 -7.15 0.32 8.26
CA MET A 53 -6.86 1.75 8.23
C MET A 53 -8.11 2.60 7.98
N ASP A 54 -8.94 2.23 7.01
CA ASP A 54 -10.20 2.93 6.72
C ASP A 54 -11.18 2.87 7.90
N ILE A 55 -11.22 1.74 8.62
CA ILE A 55 -12.00 1.61 9.86
C ILE A 55 -11.45 2.54 10.94
N MET A 56 -10.14 2.59 11.16
CA MET A 56 -9.54 3.50 12.14
C MET A 56 -9.87 4.96 11.85
N GLU A 57 -9.83 5.37 10.57
CA GLU A 57 -10.28 6.70 10.16
C GLU A 57 -11.76 6.94 10.47
N SER A 58 -12.62 5.94 10.28
CA SER A 58 -14.03 6.03 10.62
C SER A 58 -14.28 6.15 12.13
N LEU A 59 -13.48 5.45 12.95
CA LEU A 59 -13.58 5.51 14.41
C LEU A 59 -13.13 6.86 14.96
N VAL A 60 -12.09 7.44 14.37
CA VAL A 60 -11.60 8.77 14.78
C VAL A 60 -12.63 9.87 14.51
N LYS A 61 -13.47 9.72 13.48
CA LYS A 61 -14.60 10.64 13.22
C LYS A 61 -15.67 10.63 14.33
N LEU A 62 -15.70 9.60 15.18
CA LEU A 62 -16.61 9.52 16.32
C LEU A 62 -16.04 10.22 17.58
N LEU A 63 -14.77 10.63 17.55
CA LEU A 63 -14.15 11.34 18.67
C LEU A 63 -14.63 12.80 18.75
N PRO A 64 -14.51 13.45 19.93
CA PRO A 64 -14.79 14.87 20.07
C PRO A 64 -13.98 15.72 19.10
N ASN A 65 -14.52 16.89 18.74
CA ASN A 65 -13.81 17.86 17.91
C ASN A 65 -12.45 18.22 18.53
N GLY A 66 -11.40 18.26 17.71
CA GLY A 66 -10.03 18.58 18.13
C GLY A 66 -9.08 17.38 18.15
N PHE A 67 -9.59 16.15 17.98
CA PHE A 67 -8.76 14.97 17.72
C PHE A 67 -8.59 14.76 16.22
N GLY A 68 -7.34 14.55 15.80
CA GLY A 68 -6.98 14.16 14.46
C GLY A 68 -6.28 12.81 14.46
N LEU A 69 -6.20 12.19 13.28
CA LEU A 69 -5.40 11.01 13.04
C LEU A 69 -4.38 11.30 11.95
N GLU A 70 -3.16 10.81 12.15
CA GLU A 70 -2.12 10.88 11.16
C GLU A 70 -1.40 9.53 11.10
N TRP A 71 -1.25 8.98 9.89
CA TRP A 71 -0.54 7.74 9.67
C TRP A 71 0.97 7.99 9.66
N THR A 72 1.74 7.08 10.25
CA THR A 72 3.20 7.16 10.29
C THR A 72 3.85 5.84 9.87
N ALA A 73 5.18 5.88 9.69
CA ALA A 73 6.02 4.72 9.36
C ALA A 73 5.45 3.84 8.23
N MET A 74 5.18 2.56 8.53
CA MET A 74 4.70 1.57 7.56
C MET A 74 3.33 1.95 7.00
N SER A 75 2.38 2.37 7.83
CA SER A 75 1.04 2.77 7.38
C SER A 75 1.08 4.00 6.47
N TYR A 76 2.00 4.93 6.72
CA TYR A 76 2.20 6.07 5.82
C TYR A 76 2.71 5.65 4.43
N GLN A 77 3.69 4.74 4.40
CA GLN A 77 4.19 4.18 3.14
C GLN A 77 3.12 3.36 2.40
N GLU A 78 2.29 2.63 3.13
CA GLU A 78 1.19 1.86 2.55
C GLU A 78 0.16 2.78 1.87
N ARG A 79 -0.24 3.88 2.52
CA ARG A 79 -1.13 4.89 1.92
C ARG A 79 -0.53 5.52 0.66
N LEU A 80 0.76 5.86 0.69
CA LEU A 80 1.45 6.44 -0.47
C LEU A 80 1.59 5.44 -1.62
N SER A 81 2.03 4.22 -1.33
CA SER A 81 2.26 3.16 -2.32
C SER A 81 0.95 2.70 -2.95
N GLY A 82 -0.09 2.50 -2.13
CA GLY A 82 -1.41 2.07 -2.58
C GLY A 82 -2.05 3.04 -3.58
N ALA A 83 -1.77 4.34 -3.46
CA ALA A 83 -2.31 5.35 -4.37
C ALA A 83 -1.62 5.35 -5.76
N GLN A 84 -0.35 4.93 -5.86
CA GLN A 84 0.43 5.02 -7.10
C GLN A 84 0.32 3.77 -7.98
N ALA A 85 0.14 2.58 -7.37
CA ALA A 85 0.15 1.32 -8.10
C ALA A 85 -0.87 1.26 -9.26
N PRO A 86 -2.15 1.66 -9.09
CA PRO A 86 -3.13 1.61 -10.19
C PRO A 86 -2.77 2.53 -11.36
N ALA A 87 -2.27 3.73 -11.07
CA ALA A 87 -1.88 4.70 -12.09
C ALA A 87 -0.64 4.21 -12.87
N LEU A 88 0.35 3.64 -12.18
CA LEU A 88 1.53 3.04 -12.80
C LEU A 88 1.16 1.88 -13.72
N TYR A 89 0.26 0.99 -13.30
CA TYR A 89 -0.21 -0.11 -14.15
C TYR A 89 -0.98 0.41 -15.37
N ALA A 90 -1.83 1.44 -15.20
CA ALA A 90 -2.56 2.03 -16.32
C ALA A 90 -1.62 2.66 -17.37
N ILE A 91 -0.62 3.43 -16.92
CA ILE A 91 0.38 4.03 -17.81
C ILE A 91 1.22 2.93 -18.48
N SER A 92 1.64 1.91 -17.74
CA SER A 92 2.41 0.78 -18.28
C SER A 92 1.63 0.04 -19.37
N LEU A 93 0.35 -0.28 -19.14
CA LEU A 93 -0.52 -0.91 -20.13
C LEU A 93 -0.72 -0.03 -21.37
N LEU A 94 -0.89 1.27 -21.18
CA LEU A 94 -1.00 2.24 -22.28
C LEU A 94 0.27 2.25 -23.13
N VAL A 95 1.44 2.30 -22.50
CA VAL A 95 2.73 2.29 -23.23
C VAL A 95 2.91 0.99 -23.99
N VAL A 96 2.62 -0.17 -23.38
CA VAL A 96 2.67 -1.47 -24.06
C VAL A 96 1.71 -1.51 -25.26
N PHE A 97 0.49 -1.01 -25.09
CA PHE A 97 -0.49 -0.91 -26.18
C PHE A 97 0.02 -0.06 -27.34
N LEU A 98 0.57 1.13 -27.06
CA LEU A 98 1.12 2.01 -28.09
C LEU A 98 2.33 1.39 -28.80
N CYS A 99 3.22 0.71 -28.07
CA CYS A 99 4.35 0.00 -28.67
C CYS A 99 3.88 -1.11 -29.62
N LEU A 100 2.88 -1.91 -29.23
CA LEU A 100 2.31 -2.94 -30.09
C LEU A 100 1.57 -2.34 -31.29
N ALA A 101 0.84 -1.24 -31.09
CA ALA A 101 0.12 -0.57 -32.18
C ALA A 101 1.09 -0.04 -33.24
N ALA A 102 2.21 0.53 -32.80
CA ALA A 102 3.28 0.98 -33.69
C ALA A 102 4.00 -0.18 -34.40
N LEU A 103 4.22 -1.31 -33.71
CA LEU A 103 4.89 -2.47 -34.27
C LEU A 103 4.08 -3.15 -35.38
N TYR A 104 2.77 -3.29 -35.18
CA TYR A 104 1.86 -3.99 -36.10
C TYR A 104 1.10 -3.07 -37.06
N GLU A 105 1.34 -1.75 -36.98
CA GLU A 105 0.63 -0.73 -37.75
C GLU A 105 -0.91 -0.87 -37.65
N SER A 106 -1.39 -1.37 -36.51
CA SER A 106 -2.79 -1.77 -36.32
C SER A 106 -3.21 -1.61 -34.87
N TRP A 107 -4.43 -1.10 -34.67
CA TRP A 107 -5.04 -0.93 -33.34
C TRP A 107 -5.73 -2.19 -32.83
N SER A 108 -6.09 -3.11 -33.73
CA SER A 108 -6.83 -4.34 -33.39
C SER A 108 -5.91 -5.42 -32.84
N VAL A 109 -4.71 -5.56 -33.41
CA VAL A 109 -3.71 -6.57 -32.99
C VAL A 109 -3.30 -6.43 -31.52
N PRO A 110 -2.96 -5.22 -31.02
CA PRO A 110 -2.63 -5.02 -29.60
C PRO A 110 -3.78 -5.39 -28.66
N PHE A 111 -5.03 -5.17 -29.08
CA PHE A 111 -6.20 -5.50 -28.28
C PHE A 111 -6.32 -7.01 -28.06
N SER A 112 -6.09 -7.81 -29.12
CA SER A 112 -6.05 -9.28 -29.04
C SER A 112 -4.98 -9.78 -28.07
N VAL A 113 -3.81 -9.13 -28.03
CA VAL A 113 -2.72 -9.47 -27.10
C VAL A 113 -3.08 -9.09 -25.66
N MET A 114 -3.66 -7.90 -25.44
CA MET A 114 -4.04 -7.45 -24.09
C MET A 114 -5.14 -8.30 -23.45
N LEU A 115 -6.03 -8.90 -24.25
CA LEU A 115 -7.07 -9.81 -23.74
C LEU A 115 -6.53 -11.08 -23.08
N VAL A 116 -5.27 -11.44 -23.34
CA VAL A 116 -4.62 -12.59 -22.68
C VAL A 116 -4.15 -12.26 -21.25
N VAL A 117 -3.91 -10.98 -20.94
CA VAL A 117 -3.38 -10.53 -19.64
C VAL A 117 -4.29 -10.92 -18.46
N PRO A 118 -5.62 -10.68 -18.50
CA PRO A 118 -6.52 -11.12 -17.43
C PRO A 118 -6.48 -12.63 -17.18
N LEU A 119 -6.27 -13.44 -18.23
CA LEU A 119 -6.19 -14.90 -18.12
C LEU A 119 -5.00 -15.33 -17.23
N GLY A 120 -3.83 -14.71 -17.44
CA GLY A 120 -2.65 -14.95 -16.61
C GLY A 120 -2.82 -14.46 -15.18
N VAL A 121 -3.45 -13.29 -14.99
CA VAL A 121 -3.73 -12.71 -13.67
C VAL A 121 -4.68 -13.61 -12.87
N ILE A 122 -5.75 -14.10 -13.48
CA ILE A 122 -6.71 -15.01 -12.83
C ILE A 122 -6.01 -16.30 -12.38
N GLY A 123 -5.16 -16.89 -13.24
CA GLY A 123 -4.40 -18.09 -12.89
C GLY A 123 -3.47 -17.88 -11.70
N ALA A 124 -2.75 -16.75 -11.68
CA ALA A 124 -1.87 -16.38 -10.57
C ALA A 124 -2.65 -16.17 -9.26
N LEU A 125 -3.76 -15.42 -9.32
CA LEU A 125 -4.63 -15.16 -8.16
C LEU A 125 -5.27 -16.43 -7.62
N LEU A 126 -5.75 -17.33 -8.48
CA LEU A 126 -6.33 -18.60 -8.04
C LEU A 126 -5.28 -19.47 -7.35
N ALA A 127 -4.06 -19.55 -7.91
CA ALA A 127 -2.98 -20.35 -7.33
C ALA A 127 -2.53 -19.82 -5.97
N THR A 128 -2.41 -18.50 -5.81
CA THR A 128 -2.06 -17.91 -4.51
C THR A 128 -3.19 -18.01 -3.50
N TRP A 129 -4.43 -17.79 -3.93
CA TRP A 129 -5.60 -17.93 -3.08
C TRP A 129 -5.77 -19.36 -2.55
N MET A 130 -5.65 -20.38 -3.41
CA MET A 130 -5.71 -21.79 -3.00
C MET A 130 -4.61 -22.18 -2.01
N ARG A 131 -3.47 -21.48 -2.05
CA ARG A 131 -2.29 -21.77 -1.22
C ARG A 131 -2.20 -20.88 0.03
N GLY A 132 -3.15 -19.95 0.20
CA GLY A 132 -3.17 -19.00 1.32
C GLY A 132 -1.98 -18.04 1.33
N LEU A 133 -1.41 -17.74 0.16
CA LEU A 133 -0.27 -16.83 0.04
C LEU A 133 -0.76 -15.38 -0.06
N GLU A 134 0.04 -14.47 0.50
CA GLU A 134 -0.25 -13.03 0.50
C GLU A 134 0.12 -12.36 -0.84
N ASN A 135 -0.48 -11.20 -1.10
CA ASN A 135 -0.09 -10.34 -2.23
C ASN A 135 1.12 -9.48 -1.82
N ASP A 136 2.29 -10.11 -1.81
CA ASP A 136 3.56 -9.46 -1.49
C ASP A 136 4.33 -9.03 -2.75
N VAL A 137 5.53 -8.46 -2.56
CA VAL A 137 6.40 -8.03 -3.65
C VAL A 137 6.80 -9.21 -4.56
N TYR A 138 6.94 -10.42 -4.01
CA TYR A 138 7.26 -11.60 -4.81
C TYR A 138 6.10 -11.99 -5.73
N PHE A 139 4.86 -11.93 -5.23
CA PHE A 139 3.67 -12.14 -6.04
C PHE A 139 3.59 -11.10 -7.16
N GLN A 140 3.88 -9.83 -6.90
CA GLN A 140 3.86 -8.77 -7.92
C GLN A 140 4.90 -9.01 -9.02
N VAL A 141 6.13 -9.37 -8.66
CA VAL A 141 7.19 -9.71 -9.64
C VAL A 141 6.83 -10.98 -10.43
N GLY A 142 6.27 -11.98 -9.76
CA GLY A 142 5.76 -13.19 -10.41
C GLY A 142 4.63 -12.90 -11.38
N LEU A 143 3.67 -12.06 -10.98
CA LEU A 143 2.55 -11.62 -11.80
C LEU A 143 3.04 -10.92 -13.07
N LEU A 144 3.97 -9.97 -12.94
CA LEU A 144 4.60 -9.30 -14.09
C LEU A 144 5.27 -10.29 -15.05
N THR A 145 5.94 -11.31 -14.49
CA THR A 145 6.59 -12.36 -15.29
C THR A 145 5.57 -13.21 -16.04
N VAL A 146 4.46 -13.60 -15.40
CA VAL A 146 3.36 -14.35 -16.02
C VAL A 146 2.72 -13.53 -17.13
N ILE A 147 2.47 -12.24 -16.90
CA ILE A 147 1.95 -11.31 -17.91
C ILE A 147 2.90 -11.22 -19.10
N GLY A 148 4.20 -11.05 -18.86
CA GLY A 148 5.21 -10.94 -19.91
C GLY A 148 5.35 -12.20 -20.76
N LEU A 149 5.40 -13.39 -20.13
CA LEU A 149 5.46 -14.67 -20.85
C LEU A 149 4.18 -14.93 -21.65
N SER A 150 3.01 -14.63 -21.07
CA SER A 150 1.73 -14.79 -21.75
C SER A 150 1.60 -13.83 -22.94
N ALA A 151 2.02 -12.58 -22.76
CA ALA A 151 2.05 -11.59 -23.83
C ALA A 151 3.01 -12.01 -24.97
N LYS A 152 4.21 -12.51 -24.65
CA LYS A 152 5.15 -13.02 -25.67
C LYS A 152 4.53 -14.15 -26.49
N ASN A 153 3.85 -15.08 -25.83
CA ASN A 153 3.19 -16.19 -26.53
C ASN A 153 2.03 -15.69 -27.41
N ALA A 154 1.24 -14.74 -26.92
CA ALA A 154 0.16 -14.13 -27.69
C ALA A 154 0.69 -13.37 -28.93
N ILE A 155 1.76 -12.60 -28.76
CA ILE A 155 2.47 -11.88 -29.84
C ILE A 155 2.92 -12.87 -30.92
N LEU A 156 3.59 -13.96 -30.55
CA LEU A 156 4.05 -15.00 -31.49
C LEU A 156 2.90 -15.64 -32.28
N ILE A 157 1.79 -15.97 -31.60
CA ILE A 157 0.62 -16.58 -32.25
C ILE A 157 -0.02 -15.59 -33.23
N VAL A 158 -0.20 -14.33 -32.82
CA VAL A 158 -0.82 -13.30 -33.65
C VAL A 158 0.07 -12.91 -34.82
N GLU A 159 1.38 -12.85 -34.62
CA GLU A 159 2.36 -12.61 -35.69
C GLU A 159 2.31 -13.71 -36.75
N PHE A 160 2.33 -14.98 -36.32
CA PHE A 160 2.23 -16.11 -37.24
C PHE A 160 0.89 -16.13 -38.00
N ALA A 161 -0.22 -15.83 -37.32
CA ALA A 161 -1.53 -15.73 -37.96
C ALA A 161 -1.59 -14.60 -39.00
N ASN A 162 -0.99 -13.44 -38.68
CA ASN A 162 -0.94 -12.30 -39.60
C ASN A 162 -0.06 -12.60 -40.82
N GLU A 163 1.08 -13.27 -40.62
CA GLU A 163 1.96 -13.70 -41.72
C GLU A 163 1.27 -14.71 -42.65
N MET A 164 0.49 -15.66 -42.09
CA MET A 164 -0.29 -16.62 -42.88
C MET A 164 -1.42 -15.94 -43.68
N ASN A 165 -2.11 -14.97 -43.07
CA ASN A 165 -3.12 -14.17 -43.74
C ASN A 165 -2.53 -13.35 -44.91
N GLN A 166 -1.35 -12.74 -44.71
CA GLN A 166 -0.64 -12.04 -45.78
C GLN A 166 -0.19 -12.97 -46.91
N LYS A 167 0.12 -14.23 -46.61
CA LYS A 167 0.42 -15.27 -47.61
C LYS A 167 -0.82 -15.79 -48.36
N GLY A 168 -2.01 -15.26 -48.06
CA GLY A 168 -3.27 -15.59 -48.75
C GLY A 168 -4.01 -16.79 -48.16
N HIS A 169 -3.65 -17.24 -46.96
CA HIS A 169 -4.47 -18.21 -46.22
C HIS A 169 -5.66 -17.50 -45.57
N ASP A 170 -6.83 -18.12 -45.66
CA ASP A 170 -8.07 -17.52 -45.15
C ASP A 170 -8.06 -17.43 -43.61
N LEU A 171 -8.63 -16.35 -43.08
CA LEU A 171 -8.67 -16.04 -41.64
C LEU A 171 -9.66 -16.94 -40.87
N PHE A 172 -10.65 -17.44 -41.60
CA PHE A 172 -11.59 -18.46 -41.21
C PHE A 172 -11.66 -19.44 -42.37
N GLU A 173 -11.76 -20.73 -42.07
CA GLU A 173 -12.15 -21.70 -43.09
C GLU A 173 -13.49 -21.34 -43.74
#